data_AF-Q65ZB2-F1
#
_entry.id   AF-Q65ZB2-F1
#
_cell.length_a   1.000
_cell.length_b   1.000
_cell.length_c   1.000
_cell.angle_alpha   90.00
_cell.angle_beta   90.00
_cell.angle_gamma   90.00
#
_symmetry.space_group_name_H-M   'P 1'
#
loop_
_entity.id
_entity.type
_entity.pdbx_description
1 polymer ?
#
loop_
_entity_poly.entity_id
_entity_poly.type
_entity_poly.pdbx_seq_one_letter_code
_entity_poly.pdbx_strand_id
1 'polypeptide(L)' 'MTSPSIDAATRLDSIKSCSLLDNVLYKCFEKCRSLRKDGIKIEVLQFEEYCNATFIQKRTFRGV' A
#
# COMPACT_ATOMS: atom_id res chain seq x y z
N MET A 1 -3.71 -9.33 -3.95
CA MET A 1 -2.91 -10.01 -2.91
C MET A 1 -3.48 -11.36 -2.46
N THR A 2 -4.65 -11.82 -2.94
CA THR A 2 -5.33 -13.04 -2.44
C THR A 2 -5.24 -14.24 -3.38
N SER A 3 -4.70 -14.10 -4.60
CA SER A 3 -4.62 -15.20 -5.59
C SER A 3 -3.52 -16.19 -5.23
N PRO A 4 -3.79 -17.37 -4.64
CA PRO A 4 -2.77 -18.23 -4.03
C PRO A 4 -1.73 -18.78 -5.03
N SER A 5 -2.05 -18.80 -6.32
CA SER A 5 -1.20 -19.33 -7.41
C SER A 5 -0.03 -18.44 -7.82
N ILE A 6 -0.01 -17.16 -7.43
CA ILE A 6 1.04 -16.21 -7.82
C ILE A 6 2.06 -16.13 -6.67
N ASP A 7 3.35 -16.27 -6.95
CA ASP A 7 4.37 -16.13 -5.91
C ASP A 7 4.45 -14.67 -5.38
N ALA A 8 5.07 -14.50 -4.22
CA ALA A 8 5.12 -13.20 -3.55
C ALA A 8 5.93 -12.16 -4.34
N ALA A 9 7.00 -12.56 -5.03
CA ALA A 9 7.84 -11.64 -5.77
C ALA A 9 7.11 -11.11 -7.01
N THR A 10 6.44 -11.99 -7.76
CA THR A 10 5.63 -11.61 -8.93
C THR A 10 4.49 -10.67 -8.55
N ARG A 11 3.85 -10.87 -7.39
CA ARG A 11 2.82 -9.92 -6.90
C ARG A 11 3.40 -8.55 -6.60
N LEU A 12 4.55 -8.49 -5.93
CA LEU A 12 5.18 -7.23 -5.55
C LEU A 12 5.70 -6.47 -6.77
N ASP A 13 6.27 -7.19 -7.74
CA ASP A 13 6.72 -6.61 -8.99
C ASP A 13 5.57 -5.97 -9.77
N SER A 14 4.44 -6.69 -9.88
CA SER A 14 3.23 -6.16 -10.51
C SER A 14 2.68 -4.93 -9.77
N ILE A 15 2.60 -4.96 -8.44
CA ILE A 15 2.14 -3.81 -7.63
C ILE A 15 3.08 -2.61 -7.78
N LYS A 16 4.39 -2.84 -7.78
CA LYS A 16 5.41 -1.81 -7.96
C LYS A 16 5.33 -1.17 -9.34
N SER A 17 5.19 -2.00 -10.37
CA SER A 17 5.03 -1.56 -11.78
C SER A 17 3.79 -0.69 -11.96
N CYS A 18 2.65 -1.06 -11.37
CA CYS A 18 1.44 -0.25 -11.37
C CYS A 18 1.56 1.06 -10.56
N SER A 19 2.51 1.13 -9.63
CA SER A 19 2.71 2.27 -8.72
C SER A 19 3.89 3.15 -9.13
N LEU A 20 4.44 3.00 -10.34
CA LEU A 20 5.60 3.76 -10.83
C LEU A 20 5.38 5.28 -10.85
N LEU A 21 4.14 5.74 -11.02
CA LEU A 21 3.77 7.16 -10.95
C LEU A 21 3.63 7.69 -9.51
N ASP A 22 3.41 6.80 -8.54
CA ASP A 22 3.15 7.11 -7.13
C ASP A 22 4.04 6.26 -6.21
N ASN A 23 5.37 6.43 -6.35
CA ASN A 23 6.40 5.79 -5.52
C ASN A 23 6.13 5.94 -4.00
N VAL A 24 5.42 7.00 -3.62
CA VAL A 24 4.95 7.25 -2.26
C VAL A 24 3.97 6.18 -1.76
N LEU A 25 2.97 5.82 -2.58
CA LEU A 25 1.97 4.82 -2.21
C LEU A 25 2.60 3.42 -2.09
N TYR A 26 3.56 3.11 -2.96
CA TYR A 26 4.32 1.85 -2.84
C TYR A 26 5.14 1.78 -1.54
N LYS A 27 5.82 2.88 -1.17
CA LYS A 27 6.54 2.97 0.11
C LYS A 27 5.58 2.84 1.30
N CYS A 28 4.39 3.43 1.21
CA CYS A 28 3.37 3.31 2.25
C CYS A 28 2.86 1.86 2.38
N PHE A 29 2.63 1.19 1.25
CA PHE A 29 2.24 -0.22 1.20
C PHE A 29 3.31 -1.12 1.84
N GLU A 30 4.59 -0.92 1.54
CA GLU A 30 5.68 -1.67 2.18
C GLU A 30 5.74 -1.41 3.69
N LYS A 31 5.51 -0.15 4.11
CA LYS A 31 5.45 0.19 5.54
C LYS A 31 4.27 -0.47 6.24
N CYS A 32 3.09 -0.52 5.60
CA CYS A 32 1.92 -1.25 6.09
C CYS A 32 2.24 -2.74 6.30
N ARG A 33 2.91 -3.38 5.34
CA ARG A 33 3.34 -4.79 5.45
C ARG A 33 4.33 -5.01 6.59
N SER A 34 5.25 -4.07 6.81
CA SER A 34 6.20 -4.13 7.93
C SER A 34 5.48 -4.07 9.28
N LEU A 35 4.59 -3.10 9.47
CA LEU A 35 3.82 -2.96 10.72
C LEU A 35 3.01 -4.22 11.02
N ARG A 36 2.38 -4.82 10.00
CA ARG A 36 1.66 -6.09 10.16
C ARG A 36 2.59 -7.23 10.57
N LYS A 37 3.81 -7.28 10.03
CA LYS A 37 4.84 -8.25 10.41
C LYS A 37 5.30 -8.06 11.86
N ASP A 38 5.31 -6.82 12.34
CA ASP A 38 5.64 -6.46 13.73
C ASP A 38 4.47 -6.75 14.71
N GLY A 39 3.37 -7.36 14.23
CA GLY A 39 2.21 -7.72 15.05
C GLY A 39 1.20 -6.60 15.26
N ILE A 40 1.37 -5.46 14.57
CA ILE A 40 0.43 -4.34 14.65
C ILE A 40 -0.80 -4.66 13.80
N LYS A 41 -1.98 -4.51 14.40
CA LYS A 41 -3.26 -4.66 13.72
C LYS A 41 -3.52 -3.44 12.83
N ILE A 42 -2.98 -3.45 11.62
CA ILE A 42 -3.06 -2.34 10.67
C ILE A 42 -4.50 -1.88 10.37
N GLU A 43 -5.51 -2.71 10.59
CA GLU A 43 -6.93 -2.38 10.43
C GLU A 43 -7.42 -1.33 11.44
N VAL A 44 -6.70 -1.09 12.53
CA VAL A 44 -7.02 -0.03 13.51
C VAL A 44 -6.33 1.29 13.22
N LEU A 45 -5.42 1.33 12.24
CA LEU A 45 -4.66 2.52 11.86
C LEU A 45 -5.11 3.03 10.50
N GLN A 46 -5.33 4.33 10.39
CA GLN A 46 -5.47 5.02 9.12
C GLN A 46 -4.10 5.15 8.45
N PHE A 47 -4.06 5.17 7.11
CA PHE A 47 -2.81 5.26 6.37
C PHE A 47 -2.03 6.54 6.72
N GLU A 48 -2.75 7.62 6.99
CA GLU A 48 -2.22 8.92 7.42
C GLU A 48 -1.42 8.84 8.73
N GLU A 49 -1.71 7.87 9.61
CA GLU A 49 -1.05 7.73 10.92
C GLU A 49 0.37 7.19 10.80
N TYR A 50 0.67 6.44 9.74
CA TYR A 50 1.98 5.83 9.56
C TYR A 50 2.64 6.14 8.22
N CYS A 51 1.94 6.73 7.26
CA CYS A 51 2.50 7.19 6.00
C CYS A 51 2.53 8.72 5.95
N ASN A 52 3.61 9.30 6.49
CA ASN A 52 3.87 10.75 6.53
C ASN A 52 4.20 11.41 5.18
N ALA A 53 3.97 10.72 4.06
CA ALA A 53 4.18 11.31 2.75
C ALA A 53 2.92 12.09 2.37
N THR A 54 3.04 13.40 2.58
CA THR A 54 2.23 14.50 2.08
C THR A 54 1.33 14.10 0.90
N PHE A 55 0.02 14.20 1.09
CA PHE A 55 -1.00 13.87 0.08
C PHE A 55 -0.95 12.39 -0.35
N ILE A 56 -1.67 11.52 0.38
CA ILE A 56 -2.71 10.77 -0.35
C ILE A 56 -3.50 11.89 -1.02
N GLN A 57 -3.16 12.19 -2.28
CA GLN A 57 -3.97 13.07 -3.09
C GLN A 57 -5.37 12.58 -2.83
N LYS A 58 -6.21 13.48 -2.31
CA LYS A 58 -7.64 13.36 -2.39
C LYS A 58 -7.91 13.04 -3.87
N ARG A 59 -7.87 11.76 -4.24
CA ARG A 59 -8.59 11.26 -5.39
C ARG A 59 -9.99 11.45 -4.90
N THR A 60 -10.49 12.67 -5.13
CA THR A 60 -11.89 13.00 -5.11
C THR A 60 -12.51 11.83 -5.84
N PHE A 61 -13.18 10.96 -5.09
CA PHE A 61 -13.99 9.89 -5.62
C PHE A 61 -15.07 10.64 -6.38
N ARG A 62 -14.78 11.00 -7.64
CA ARG A 62 -15.77 11.54 -8.55
C ARG A 62 -16.54 10.30 -8.94
N GLY A 63 -17.60 10.05 -8.17
CA GLY A 63 -18.59 9.04 -8.48
C GLY A 63 -19.00 9.24 -9.93
N VAL A 64 -18.79 8.18 -10.71
CA VAL A 64 -19.47 7.91 -11.97
C VAL A 64 -20.04 6.52 -11.83
#